data_AF-A0A923WEI8-F1
#
_entry.id   AF-A0A923WEI8-F1
#
_cell.length_a   1.000
_cell.length_b   1.000
_cell.length_c   1.000
_cell.angle_alpha   90.00
_cell.angle_beta   90.00
_cell.angle_gamma   90.00
#
_symmetry.space_group_name_H-M   'P 1'
#
loop_
_entity.id
_entity.type
_entity.pdbx_description
1 polymer ?
#
loop_
_entity_poly.entity_id
_entity_poly.type
_entity_poly.pdbx_seq_one_letter_code
_entity_poly.pdbx_strand_id
1 'polypeptide(L)'
;SIAGPGDVRHSGRCQSHPVRVAGSGNVRADELRAATATVKVSGSGDVSVAAADALDVSISGSGDVRYAGTPKSFVKNVRGSGTVTRM
;
A
#
# COMPACT_ATOMS: atom_id res chain seq x y z
N SER A 1 0.11 -0.27 12.07
CA SER A 1 -1.07 -1.07 11.69
C SER A 1 -2.31 -0.27 12.02
N ILE A 2 -3.26 -0.16 11.09
CA ILE A 2 -4.56 0.48 11.37
C ILE A 2 -5.57 -0.64 11.63
N ALA A 3 -6.26 -0.56 12.77
CA ALA A 3 -7.43 -1.37 13.08
C ALA A 3 -8.55 -0.40 13.47
N GLY A 4 -9.50 -0.17 12.57
CA GLY A 4 -10.59 0.80 12.71
C GLY A 4 -10.60 1.89 11.62
N PRO A 5 -11.65 2.74 11.56
CA PRO A 5 -11.66 3.91 10.67
C PRO A 5 -10.58 4.88 11.14
N GLY A 6 -9.52 5.00 10.35
CA GLY A 6 -8.39 5.87 10.65
C GLY A 6 -7.61 6.17 9.37
N ASP A 7 -7.22 7.42 9.20
CA ASP A 7 -6.39 7.90 8.11
C ASP A 7 -4.96 8.08 8.62
N VAL A 8 -4.00 7.35 8.06
CA VAL A 8 -2.58 7.53 8.38
C VAL A 8 -1.87 8.21 7.22
N ARG A 9 -1.08 9.24 7.53
CA ARG A 9 -0.22 9.93 6.58
C ARG A 9 1.25 9.72 6.92
N HIS A 10 2.06 9.33 5.94
CA HIS A 10 3.50 9.21 6.07
C HIS A 10 4.21 9.95 4.92
N SER A 11 5.28 10.68 5.25
CA SER A 11 6.11 11.41 4.30
C SER A 11 7.59 11.30 4.65
N GLY A 12 8.47 11.55 3.68
CA GLY A 12 9.92 11.53 3.87
C GLY A 12 10.63 10.46 3.02
N ARG A 13 11.67 9.83 3.59
CA ARG A 13 12.46 8.78 2.92
C ARG A 13 12.68 7.60 3.85
N CYS A 14 12.52 6.39 3.33
CA CYS A 14 12.89 5.18 4.06
C CYS A 14 13.43 4.10 3.11
N GLN A 15 14.14 3.12 3.65
CA GLN A 15 14.55 1.96 2.86
C GLN A 15 13.41 0.94 2.73
N SER A 16 12.64 0.72 3.79
CA SER A 16 11.55 -0.27 3.81
C SER A 16 10.29 0.34 4.44
N HIS A 17 9.14 0.12 3.79
CA HIS A 17 7.84 0.58 4.27
C HIS A 17 6.81 -0.56 4.32
N PRO A 18 6.67 -1.24 5.48
CA PRO A 18 5.63 -2.24 5.68
C PRO A 18 4.30 -1.57 6.10
N VAL A 19 3.30 -1.63 5.22
CA VAL A 19 1.95 -1.14 5.46
C VAL A 19 1.01 -2.31 5.68
N ARG A 20 0.26 -2.29 6.77
CA ARG A 20 -0.81 -3.26 7.06
C ARG A 20 -2.09 -2.54 7.44
N VAL A 21 -3.14 -2.78 6.66
CA VAL A 21 -4.48 -2.25 6.87
C VAL A 21 -5.42 -3.43 7.16
N ALA A 22 -6.08 -3.37 8.31
CA ALA A 22 -7.14 -4.31 8.68
C ALA A 22 -8.46 -3.53 8.88
N GLY A 23 -9.51 -3.92 8.14
CA GLY A 23 -10.80 -3.24 8.14
C GLY A 23 -10.93 -2.20 7.02
N SER A 24 -11.41 -1.00 7.36
CA SER A 24 -11.79 0.07 6.43
C SER A 24 -10.94 1.35 6.54
N GLY A 25 -9.77 1.27 7.20
CA GLY A 25 -8.86 2.42 7.34
C GLY A 25 -8.09 2.73 6.06
N ASN A 26 -7.67 3.99 5.87
CA ASN A 26 -6.91 4.41 4.69
C ASN A 26 -5.47 4.78 5.06
N VAL A 27 -4.55 4.50 4.14
CA VAL A 27 -3.13 4.88 4.28
C VAL A 27 -2.72 5.76 3.10
N ARG A 28 -2.15 6.93 3.39
CA ARG A 28 -1.55 7.84 2.41
C ARG A 28 -0.06 7.98 2.70
N ALA A 29 0.75 7.29 1.92
CA ALA A 29 2.21 7.26 2.01
C ALA A 29 2.85 7.48 0.63
N ASP A 30 2.15 8.14 -0.27
CA ASP A 30 2.60 8.59 -1.58
C ASP A 30 3.71 9.65 -1.50
N GLU A 31 3.74 10.43 -0.41
CA GLU A 31 4.83 11.36 -0.10
C GLU A 31 6.06 10.69 0.57
N LEU A 32 5.98 9.40 0.90
CA LEU A 32 7.07 8.64 1.48
C LEU A 32 7.84 7.91 0.38
N ARG A 33 9.03 8.38 0.05
CA ARG A 33 9.92 7.70 -0.90
C ARG A 33 10.55 6.48 -0.23
N ALA A 34 9.94 5.31 -0.42
CA ALA A 34 10.49 4.04 0.01
C ALA A 34 11.32 3.38 -1.12
N ALA A 35 12.47 2.79 -0.80
CA ALA A 35 13.15 1.91 -1.76
C ALA A 35 12.30 0.64 -1.99
N THR A 36 11.85 0.03 -0.90
CA THR A 36 10.97 -1.13 -0.89
C THR A 36 9.68 -0.84 -0.12
N ALA A 37 8.53 -1.14 -0.72
CA ALA A 37 7.23 -1.06 -0.05
C ALA A 37 6.54 -2.42 -0.03
N THR A 38 5.96 -2.78 1.12
CA THR A 38 5.15 -3.98 1.27
C THR A 38 3.79 -3.59 1.80
N VAL A 39 2.74 -3.81 1.01
CA VAL A 39 1.37 -3.42 1.34
C VAL A 39 0.53 -4.66 1.54
N LYS A 40 -0.08 -4.79 2.72
CA LYS A 40 -1.07 -5.82 3.00
C LYS A 40 -2.41 -5.19 3.40
N VAL A 41 -3.43 -5.41 2.58
CA VAL A 41 -4.79 -4.94 2.82
C VAL A 41 -5.66 -6.15 3.14
N SER A 42 -6.36 -6.11 4.27
CA SER A 42 -7.33 -7.12 4.68
C SER A 42 -8.64 -6.43 5.07
N GLY A 43 -9.55 -6.31 4.11
CA GLY A 43 -10.77 -5.52 4.22
C GLY A 43 -11.06 -4.67 2.98
N SER A 44 -11.57 -3.46 3.20
CA SER A 44 -12.07 -2.54 2.17
C SER A 44 -11.38 -1.17 2.19
N GLY A 45 -10.26 -1.03 2.91
CA GLY A 45 -9.50 0.21 3.01
C GLY A 45 -8.61 0.49 1.80
N ASP A 46 -8.36 1.77 1.54
CA ASP A 46 -7.53 2.24 0.43
C ASP A 46 -6.10 2.56 0.87
N VAL A 47 -5.12 2.20 0.05
CA VAL A 47 -3.70 2.48 0.32
C VAL A 47 -3.04 3.19 -0.85
N SER A 48 -2.30 4.25 -0.55
CA SER A 48 -1.44 4.99 -1.48
C SER A 48 0.00 4.91 -1.01
N VAL A 49 0.94 4.46 -1.85
CA VAL A 49 2.38 4.32 -1.50
C VAL A 49 3.29 4.73 -2.65
N ALA A 50 4.54 5.11 -2.37
CA ALA A 50 5.57 5.28 -3.39
C ALA A 50 6.74 4.28 -3.20
N ALA A 51 7.17 3.63 -4.28
CA ALA A 51 8.26 2.67 -4.27
C ALA A 51 9.24 2.88 -5.44
N ALA A 52 10.53 2.83 -5.15
CA ALA A 52 11.58 3.06 -6.15
C ALA A 52 12.20 1.78 -6.72
N ASP A 53 12.42 0.74 -5.92
CA ASP A 53 13.10 -0.50 -6.33
C ASP A 53 12.18 -1.72 -6.28
N ALA A 54 11.42 -1.90 -5.21
CA ALA A 54 10.56 -3.07 -5.04
C ALA A 54 9.20 -2.74 -4.42
N LEU A 55 8.15 -3.36 -4.92
CA LEU A 55 6.79 -3.21 -4.42
C LEU A 55 6.11 -4.58 -4.36
N ASP A 56 5.70 -4.98 -3.15
CA ASP A 56 4.91 -6.18 -2.90
C ASP A 56 3.54 -5.77 -2.37
N VAL A 57 2.48 -6.17 -3.07
CA VAL A 57 1.10 -5.84 -2.74
C VAL A 57 0.29 -7.11 -2.56
N SER A 58 -0.31 -7.28 -1.38
CA SER A 58 -1.24 -8.35 -1.08
C SER A 58 -2.58 -7.79 -0.60
N ILE A 59 -3.65 -8.06 -1.34
CA ILE A 59 -5.01 -7.64 -1.04
C ILE A 59 -5.84 -8.88 -0.74
N SER A 60 -6.54 -8.88 0.39
CA SER A 60 -7.52 -9.88 0.78
C SER A 60 -8.82 -9.17 1.12
N GLY A 61 -9.71 -9.02 0.13
CA GLY A 61 -10.96 -8.27 0.23
C GLY A 61 -11.23 -7.40 -0.99
N SER A 62 -11.75 -6.20 -0.75
CA SER A 62 -12.25 -5.27 -1.76
C SER A 62 -11.56 -3.89 -1.74
N GLY A 63 -10.52 -3.71 -0.93
CA GLY A 63 -9.76 -2.45 -0.87
C GLY A 63 -8.84 -2.26 -2.07
N ASP A 64 -8.53 -1.00 -2.38
CA ASP A 64 -7.68 -0.63 -3.52
C ASP A 64 -6.28 -0.15 -3.10
N VAL A 65 -5.29 -0.46 -3.92
CA VAL A 65 -3.91 0.00 -3.72
C VAL A 65 -3.45 0.82 -4.92
N ARG A 66 -3.11 2.08 -4.66
CA ARG A 66 -2.51 3.00 -5.63
C ARG A 66 -1.03 3.13 -5.32
N TYR A 67 -0.19 3.09 -6.35
CA TYR A 67 1.25 3.25 -6.15
C TYR A 67 1.89 4.21 -7.14
N ALA A 68 2.89 4.95 -6.66
CA ALA A 68 3.75 5.84 -7.44
C ALA A 68 5.17 5.29 -7.54
N GLY A 69 5.91 5.73 -8.56
CA GLY A 69 7.27 5.31 -8.84
C GLY A 69 7.36 4.20 -9.90
N THR A 70 8.57 3.66 -10.07
CA THR A 70 8.89 2.65 -11.09
C THR A 70 9.69 1.52 -10.46
N PRO A 71 9.09 0.72 -9.56
CA PRO A 71 9.79 -0.38 -8.92
C PRO A 71 10.27 -1.38 -9.97
N LYS A 72 11.53 -1.80 -9.86
CA LYS A 72 12.15 -2.82 -10.72
C LYS A 72 11.54 -4.20 -10.46
N SER A 73 11.14 -4.46 -9.21
CA SER A 73 10.45 -5.68 -8.80
C SER A 73 9.03 -5.37 -8.35
N PHE A 74 8.04 -5.98 -8.98
CA PHE A 74 6.63 -5.76 -8.66
C PHE A 74 5.90 -7.10 -8.51
N VAL A 75 5.43 -7.36 -7.28
CA VAL A 75 4.63 -8.53 -6.94
C VAL A 75 3.24 -8.05 -6.53
N LYS A 76 2.20 -8.62 -7.17
CA LYS A 76 0.81 -8.36 -6.81
C LYS A 76 0.07 -9.67 -6.55
N ASN A 77 -0.67 -9.72 -5.46
CA ASN A 77 -1.54 -10.83 -5.11
C ASN A 77 -2.86 -10.28 -4.60
N VAL A 78 -3.92 -10.46 -5.39
CA VAL A 78 -5.26 -9.98 -5.05
C VAL A 78 -6.18 -11.17 -4.90
N ARG A 79 -6.73 -11.32 -3.70
CA ARG A 79 -7.77 -12.30 -3.36
C ARG A 79 -9.04 -11.54 -3.02
N GLY A 80 -9.96 -11.48 -3.96
CA GLY A 80 -11.21 -10.73 -3.86
C GLY A 80 -11.41 -9.82 -5.06
N SER A 81 -11.97 -8.64 -4.82
CA SER A 81 -12.41 -7.69 -5.84
C SER A 81 -11.66 -6.35 -5.82
N GLY A 82 -10.65 -6.21 -4.96
CA GLY A 82 -9.80 -5.01 -4.93
C GLY A 82 -8.90 -4.86 -6.16
N THR A 83 -8.37 -3.66 -6.37
CA THR A 83 -7.54 -3.33 -7.53
C THR A 83 -6.18 -2.78 -7.12
N VAL A 84 -5.16 -3.03 -7.96
CA VAL A 84 -3.85 -2.39 -7.84
C VAL A 84 -3.61 -1.53 -9.07
N THR A 85 -3.53 -0.21 -8.88
CA THR A 85 -3.42 0.78 -9.96
C THR A 85 -2.17 1.63 -9.78
N ARG A 86 -1.48 1.92 -10.88
CA ARG A 86 -0.37 2.87 -10.88
C ARG A 86 -0.92 4.29 -11.03
N MET A 87 -0.40 5.23 -10.24
CA MET A 87 -0.69 6.67 -10.37
C MET A 87 0.06 7.30 -11.54
#